data_AF-H8FUW8-F1
#
_entry.id   AF-H8FUW8-F1
#
_cell.length_a   1.000
_cell.length_b   1.000
_cell.length_c   1.000
_cell.angle_alpha   90.00
_cell.angle_beta   90.00
_cell.angle_gamma   90.00
#
_symmetry.space_group_name_H-M   'P 1'
#
loop_
_entity.id
_entity.type
_entity.pdbx_description
1 polymer ?
#
loop_
_entity_poly.entity_id
_entity_poly.type
_entity_poly.pdbx_seq_one_letter_code
_entity_poly.pdbx_strand_id
1 'polypeptide(L)' 'MARKPLREIPRSQQPLSFDSYALLYGRLDAAADRFADIGLNDLATEMEAVRDRLARAWAAITTAEREGR' A
#
# COMPACT_ATOMS: atom_id res chain seq x y z
N MET A 1 21.31 -11.49 -1.88
CA MET A 1 21.23 -10.57 -0.72
C MET A 1 20.00 -10.96 0.10
N ALA A 2 20.13 -11.24 1.39
CA ALA A 2 18.99 -11.56 2.24
C ALA A 2 18.09 -10.31 2.37
N ARG A 3 16.79 -10.46 2.09
CA ARG A 3 15.81 -9.37 2.16
C ARG A 3 15.56 -9.05 3.63
N LYS A 4 16.04 -7.90 4.11
CA LYS A 4 15.77 -7.46 5.49
C LYS A 4 14.25 -7.36 5.70
N PRO A 5 13.72 -7.82 6.84
CA PRO A 5 12.33 -7.57 7.22
C PRO A 5 12.05 -6.06 7.20
N LEU A 6 10.90 -5.65 6.66
CA LEU A 6 10.53 -4.22 6.54
C LEU A 6 10.61 -3.47 7.87
N ARG A 7 10.33 -4.14 8.99
CA ARG A 7 10.43 -3.59 10.35
C ARG A 7 11.86 -3.18 10.77
N GLU A 8 12.88 -3.68 10.09
CA GLU A 8 14.30 -3.41 10.38
C GLU A 8 14.87 -2.29 9.49
N ILE A 9 14.09 -1.77 8.55
CA ILE A 9 14.47 -0.64 7.71
C ILE A 9 14.03 0.64 8.46
N PRO A 10 14.97 1.55 8.81
CA PRO A 10 14.60 2.83 9.38
C PRO A 10 13.61 3.58 8.48
N ARG A 11 12.52 4.11 9.03
CA ARG A 11 11.49 4.83 8.26
C ARG A 11 12.06 5.95 7.40
N SER A 12 13.11 6.61 7.88
CA SER A 12 13.82 7.67 7.15
C SER A 12 14.52 7.18 5.87
N GLN A 13 14.80 5.88 5.74
CA GLN A 13 15.43 5.30 4.54
C GLN A 13 14.41 4.89 3.48
N GLN A 14 13.15 4.69 3.86
CA GLN A 14 12.05 4.40 2.94
C GLN A 14 10.78 5.15 3.39
N PRO A 15 10.78 6.49 3.30
CA PRO A 15 9.55 7.23 3.50
C PRO A 15 8.57 6.82 2.41
N LEU A 16 7.33 6.53 2.79
CA LEU A 16 6.26 6.36 1.83
C LEU A 16 6.01 7.75 1.23
N SER A 17 6.46 8.01 0.01
CA SER A 17 6.12 9.26 -0.71
C SER A 17 4.74 9.14 -1.35
N PHE A 18 4.12 10.27 -1.71
CA PHE A 18 2.85 10.27 -2.44
C PHE A 18 2.96 9.45 -3.73
N ASP A 19 4.05 9.60 -4.49
CA ASP A 19 4.28 8.85 -5.73
C ASP A 19 4.38 7.34 -5.48
N SER A 20 5.10 6.94 -4.42
CA SER A 20 5.24 5.52 -4.05
C SER A 20 3.91 4.93 -3.59
N TYR A 21 3.14 5.70 -2.81
CA TYR A 21 1.78 5.37 -2.42
C TYR A 21 0.88 5.20 -3.65
N ALA A 22 0.84 6.18 -4.55
CA ALA A 22 -0.02 6.18 -5.73
C ALA A 22 0.31 5.00 -6.67
N LEU A 23 1.61 4.71 -6.86
CA LEU A 23 2.06 3.57 -7.64
C LEU A 23 1.62 2.24 -7.02
N LEU A 24 1.77 2.07 -5.71
CA LEU A 24 1.34 0.85 -5.02
C LEU A 24 -0.18 0.69 -5.06
N TYR A 25 -0.91 1.78 -4.84
CA TYR A 25 -2.37 1.81 -4.92
C TYR A 25 -2.86 1.35 -6.30
N GLY A 26 -2.33 1.94 -7.38
CA GLY A 26 -2.71 1.56 -8.74
C GLY A 26 -2.33 0.12 -9.11
N ARG A 27 -1.23 -0.42 -8.56
CA ARG A 27 -0.87 -1.84 -8.76
C ARG A 27 -1.82 -2.81 -8.07
N LEU A 28 -2.29 -2.47 -6.87
CA LEU A 28 -3.28 -3.27 -6.15
C LEU A 28 -4.64 -3.24 -6.85
N ASP A 29 -5.01 -2.07 -7.37
CA ASP A 29 -6.21 -1.86 -8.17
C ASP A 29 -6.21 -2.73 -9.43
N ALA A 30 -5.15 -2.62 -10.23
CA ALA A 30 -4.99 -3.44 -11.44
C ALA A 30 -4.93 -4.94 -11.14
N ALA A 31 -4.41 -5.36 -9.97
CA ALA A 31 -4.42 -6.76 -9.57
C ALA A 31 -5.85 -7.24 -9.22
N ALA A 32 -6.64 -6.42 -8.51
CA ALA A 32 -8.03 -6.72 -8.20
C ALA A 32 -8.86 -6.91 -9.48
N ASP A 33 -8.73 -5.98 -10.44
CA ASP A 33 -9.39 -6.08 -11.75
C ASP A 33 -9.04 -7.38 -12.46
N ARG A 34 -7.74 -7.74 -12.49
CA ARG A 34 -7.29 -8.98 -13.14
C ARG A 34 -7.82 -10.24 -12.46
N PHE A 35 -7.99 -10.25 -11.14
CA PHE A 35 -8.60 -11.37 -10.45
C PHE A 35 -10.10 -11.48 -10.75
N ALA A 36 -10.81 -10.34 -10.79
CA ALA A 36 -12.22 -10.30 -11.17
C ALA A 36 -12.43 -10.78 -12.62
N ASP A 37 -11.59 -10.35 -13.56
CA ASP A 37 -11.63 -10.74 -14.98
C ASP A 37 -11.58 -12.27 -15.19
N ILE A 38 -10.84 -12.98 -14.32
CA ILE A 38 -10.69 -14.45 -14.40
C ILE A 38 -11.62 -15.19 -13.43
N GLY A 39 -12.58 -14.49 -12.81
CA GLY A 39 -13.59 -15.06 -11.92
C GLY A 39 -13.12 -15.37 -10.50
N LEU A 40 -11.93 -14.92 -10.10
CA LEU A 40 -11.39 -15.11 -8.75
C LEU A 40 -11.81 -13.95 -7.81
N ASN A 41 -13.11 -13.81 -7.60
CA ASN A 41 -13.72 -12.68 -6.88
C ASN A 41 -13.25 -12.56 -5.41
N ASP A 42 -12.94 -13.68 -4.75
CA ASP A 42 -12.42 -13.66 -3.38
C ASP A 42 -11.04 -12.97 -3.33
N LEU A 43 -10.16 -13.28 -4.29
CA LEU A 43 -8.84 -12.64 -4.38
C LEU A 43 -8.95 -11.16 -4.79
N ALA A 44 -9.90 -10.81 -5.65
CA ALA A 44 -10.19 -9.41 -5.98
C ALA A 44 -10.59 -8.64 -4.71
N THR A 45 -11.49 -9.21 -3.91
CA THR A 45 -11.93 -8.64 -2.62
C THR A 45 -10.77 -8.49 -1.64
N GLU A 46 -9.87 -9.47 -1.55
CA GLU A 46 -8.68 -9.37 -0.71
C GLU A 46 -7.75 -8.22 -1.16
N MET A 47 -7.56 -8.03 -2.46
CA MET A 47 -6.75 -6.93 -3.00
C MET A 47 -7.37 -5.56 -2.69
N GLU A 48 -8.69 -5.42 -2.82
CA GLU A 48 -9.40 -4.20 -2.41
C GLU A 48 -9.20 -3.91 -0.91
N ALA A 49 -9.27 -4.93 -0.05
CA ALA A 49 -9.03 -4.78 1.37
C ALA A 49 -7.58 -4.33 1.68
N VAL A 50 -6.60 -4.80 0.90
CA VAL A 50 -5.20 -4.33 1.02
C VAL A 50 -5.08 -2.88 0.55
N ARG A 51 -5.73 -2.51 -0.56
CA ARG A 51 -5.78 -1.13 -1.09
C ARG A 51 -6.35 -0.16 -0.05
N ASP A 52 -7.44 -0.54 0.62
CA ASP A 52 -8.06 0.27 1.68
C ASP A 52 -7.14 0.46 2.89
N ARG A 53 -6.44 -0.60 3.31
CA ARG A 53 -5.46 -0.51 4.40
C ARG A 53 -4.29 0.40 4.03
N LEU A 54 -3.83 0.37 2.78
CA LEU A 54 -2.79 1.27 2.29
C LEU A 54 -3.25 2.73 2.30
N ALA A 55 -4.47 3.02 1.86
CA ALA A 55 -5.05 4.37 1.92
C ALA A 55 -5.14 4.90 3.36
N ARG A 56 -5.57 4.06 4.30
CA ARG A 56 -5.61 4.42 5.74
C ARG A 56 -4.21 4.69 6.30
N ALA A 57 -3.21 3.88 5.93
CA ALA A 57 -1.84 4.08 6.35
C ALA A 57 -1.27 5.41 5.83
N TRP A 58 -1.53 5.73 4.56
CA TRP A 58 -1.13 7.02 3.97
C TRP A 58 -1.82 8.21 4.65
N ALA A 59 -3.12 8.11 4.94
CA ALA A 59 -3.84 9.14 5.68
C ALA A 59 -3.26 9.37 7.08
N ALA A 60 -2.87 8.30 7.79
CA ALA A 60 -2.24 8.40 9.10
C ALA A 60 -0.86 9.09 9.04
N ILE A 61 -0.04 8.75 8.03
CA ILE A 61 1.28 9.38 7.81
C ILE A 61 1.12 10.87 7.53
N THR A 62 0.29 11.22 6.54
CA THR A 62 0.09 12.63 6.16
C THR A 62 -0.53 13.47 7.28
N THR A 63 -1.37 12.86 8.12
CA THR A 63 -1.89 13.53 9.33
C THR A 63 -0.78 13.80 10.35
N ALA A 64 0.06 12.80 10.63
CA ALA A 64 1.19 12.96 11.55
C ALA A 64 2.18 14.03 11.06
N GLU A 65 2.50 14.04 9.76
CA GLU A 65 3.37 15.04 9.14
C GLU A 65 2.80 16.46 9.24
N ARG A 66 1.48 16.64 9.01
CA ARG A 66 0.80 17.94 9.14
C ARG A 66 0.79 18.47 10.57
N GLU A 67 0.71 17.57 11.54
CA GLU A 67 0.71 17.91 12.97
C GLU A 67 2.12 18.04 13.55
N GLY A 68 3.17 17.81 12.76
CA GLY A 68 4.57 17.94 13.18
C GLY A 68 5.04 16.86 14.15
N ARG A 69 4.46 15.64 14.07
CA ARG A 69 4.81 14.49 14.92
C ARG A 69 5.85 13.56 14.29
#